data_AF-A0A0P7N048-F1
#
_entry.id   AF-A0A0P7N048-F1
#
_cell.length_a   1.000
_cell.length_b   1.000
_cell.length_c   1.000
_cell.angle_alpha   90.00
_cell.angle_beta   90.00
_cell.angle_gamma   90.00
#
_symmetry.space_group_name_H-M   'P 1'
#
loop_
_entity.id
_entity.type
_entity.pdbx_description
1 polymer ?
#
loop_
_entity_poly.entity_id
_entity_poly.type
_entity_poly.pdbx_seq_one_letter_code
_entity_poly.pdbx_strand_id
1 'polypeptide(L)' 'MYYYKEELINIIKPDKPDPQAARVMQEILGGHYGEMRTMMQYFFQSSNFRGKETQYRDLLRGVFLEEIAHV' A
#
# COMPACT_ATOMS: atom_id res chain seq x y z
N MET A 1 -1.03 -2.04 16.54
CA MET A 1 -2.46 -1.67 16.47
C MET A 1 -2.61 -0.64 15.37
N TYR A 2 -3.61 -0.82 14.51
CA TYR A 2 -3.93 0.05 13.39
C TYR A 2 -5.38 0.50 13.54
N TYR A 3 -5.69 1.68 13.02
CA TYR A 3 -7.06 2.19 12.96
C TYR A 3 -7.44 2.32 11.49
N TYR A 4 -8.68 1.94 11.19
CA TYR A 4 -9.26 2.11 9.87
C TYR A 4 -10.21 3.31 9.88
N LYS A 5 -10.18 4.09 8.81
CA LYS A 5 -11.13 5.15 8.52
C LYS A 5 -11.68 4.90 7.13
N GLU A 6 -13.00 4.92 6.98
CA GLU A 6 -13.69 4.69 5.69
C GLU A 6 -13.60 5.93 4.80
N GLU A 7 -12.38 6.30 4.42
CA GLU A 7 -12.06 7.44 3.56
C GLU A 7 -10.92 7.06 2.60
N LEU A 8 -10.93 7.67 1.41
CA LEU A 8 -9.83 7.53 0.44
C LEU A 8 -8.70 8.49 0.77
N ILE A 9 -7.45 8.08 0.56
CA ILE A 9 -6.27 8.96 0.70
C ILE A 9 -6.29 10.12 -0.30
N ASN A 10 -6.88 9.91 -1.47
CA ASN A 10 -7.10 10.91 -2.50
C ASN A 10 -8.52 10.80 -3.06
N ILE A 11 -9.16 11.93 -3.33
CA ILE A 11 -10.50 11.97 -3.93
C ILE A 11 -10.41 11.47 -5.37
N ILE A 12 -11.19 10.43 -5.69
CA ILE A 12 -11.30 9.89 -7.05
C ILE A 12 -12.45 10.59 -7.76
N LYS A 13 -12.21 11.05 -8.99
CA LYS A 13 -13.27 11.57 -9.85
C LYS A 13 -14.09 10.39 -10.41
N PRO A 14 -15.42 10.35 -10.22
CA PRO A 14 -16.25 9.31 -10.82
C PRO A 14 -16.18 9.37 -12.35
N ASP A 15 -16.08 8.20 -12.98
CA ASP A 15 -16.17 8.02 -14.42
C ASP A 15 -17.13 6.84 -14.74
N LYS A 16 -17.35 6.55 -16.01
CA LYS A 16 -18.16 5.42 -16.47
C LYS A 16 -17.46 4.07 -16.22
N PRO A 17 -18.22 2.97 -16.04
CA PRO A 17 -17.64 1.64 -15.94
C PRO A 17 -16.85 1.25 -17.20
N ASP A 18 -15.62 0.78 -17.01
CA ASP A 18 -14.76 0.25 -18.06
C ASP A 18 -14.07 -1.05 -17.59
N PRO A 19 -14.55 -2.23 -18.02
CA PRO A 19 -13.97 -3.51 -17.64
C PRO A 19 -12.53 -3.73 -18.14
N GLN A 20 -12.15 -3.11 -19.26
CA GLN A 20 -10.80 -3.25 -19.81
C GLN A 20 -9.82 -2.44 -18.97
N ALA A 21 -10.19 -1.20 -18.62
CA ALA A 21 -9.41 -0.38 -17.69
C ALA A 21 -9.27 -1.07 -16.32
N ALA A 22 -10.37 -1.60 -15.77
CA ALA A 22 -10.35 -2.33 -14.50
C ALA A 22 -9.40 -3.55 -14.55
N ARG A 23 -9.37 -4.28 -15.68
CA ARG A 23 -8.44 -5.40 -15.88
C ARG A 23 -6.97 -4.95 -15.87
N VAL A 24 -6.65 -3.82 -16.52
CA VAL A 24 -5.27 -3.29 -16.53
C VAL A 24 -4.87 -2.82 -15.12
N MET A 25 -5.79 -2.21 -14.37
CA MET A 25 -5.56 -1.78 -12.99
C MET A 25 -5.24 -2.95 -12.04
N GLN A 26 -5.59 -4.19 -12.38
CA GLN A 26 -5.19 -5.35 -11.58
C GLN A 26 -3.67 -5.56 -11.56
N GLU A 27 -2.92 -5.13 -12.59
CA GLU A 27 -1.46 -5.23 -12.58
C GLU A 27 -0.85 -4.30 -11.53
N ILE A 28 -1.36 -3.06 -11.41
CA ILE A 28 -0.86 -2.14 -10.38
C ILE A 28 -1.36 -2.52 -8.97
N LEU A 29 -2.45 -3.28 -8.84
CA LEU A 29 -2.92 -3.77 -7.55
C LEU A 29 -2.16 -5.02 -7.10
N GLY A 30 -2.18 -6.07 -7.92
CA GLY A 30 -1.70 -7.42 -7.58
C GLY A 30 -0.66 -8.01 -8.51
N GLY A 31 -0.19 -7.25 -9.49
CA GLY A 31 0.90 -7.65 -10.36
C GLY A 31 2.24 -7.73 -9.65
N HIS A 32 3.28 -8.11 -10.38
CA HIS A 32 4.61 -8.33 -9.79
C HIS A 32 5.22 -7.06 -9.23
N TYR A 33 4.79 -5.89 -9.69
CA TYR A 33 5.24 -4.59 -9.19
C TYR A 33 4.09 -3.76 -8.59
N GLY A 34 2.97 -4.41 -8.23
CA GLY A 34 1.79 -3.74 -7.70
C GLY A 34 1.83 -3.44 -6.20
N GLU A 35 0.82 -2.70 -5.74
CA GLU A 35 0.73 -2.16 -4.38
C GLU A 35 0.64 -3.23 -3.29
N MET A 36 0.02 -4.38 -3.59
CA MET A 36 0.03 -5.50 -2.62
C MET A 36 1.46 -6.01 -2.35
N ARG A 37 2.37 -5.93 -3.32
CA ARG A 37 3.77 -6.31 -3.11
C ARG A 37 4.51 -5.28 -2.27
N THR A 38 4.39 -4.00 -2.57
CA THR A 38 5.05 -2.92 -1.81
C THR A 38 4.55 -2.91 -0.36
N MET A 39 3.22 -2.98 -0.17
CA MET A 39 2.58 -3.08 1.14
C MET A 39 3.14 -4.25 1.96
N MET A 40 3.13 -5.47 1.41
CA MET A 40 3.62 -6.65 2.14
C MET A 40 5.13 -6.60 2.35
N GLN A 41 5.90 -6.07 1.39
CA GLN A 41 7.34 -5.93 1.52
C GLN A 41 7.71 -5.05 2.71
N TYR A 42 7.13 -3.85 2.81
CA TYR A 42 7.41 -2.93 3.91
C TYR A 42 6.82 -3.41 5.24
N PHE A 43 5.69 -4.12 5.22
CA PHE A 43 5.15 -4.78 6.41
C PHE A 43 6.14 -5.79 7.00
N PHE A 44 6.64 -6.72 6.17
CA PHE A 44 7.57 -7.74 6.65
C PHE A 44 8.93 -7.18 7.03
N GLN A 45 9.44 -6.17 6.31
CA GLN A 45 10.69 -5.50 6.65
C GLN A 45 10.59 -4.76 7.99
N SER A 46 9.51 -4.01 8.22
CA SER A 46 9.30 -3.28 9.48
C SER A 46 9.05 -4.22 10.65
N SER A 47 8.28 -5.30 10.45
CA SER A 47 7.98 -6.30 11.49
C SER A 47 9.18 -7.14 11.88
N ASN A 48 10.06 -7.45 10.92
CA ASN A 48 11.27 -8.26 11.15
C ASN A 48 12.54 -7.42 11.39
N PHE A 49 12.41 -6.10 11.62
CA PHE A 49 13.55 -5.21 11.79
C PHE A 49 14.39 -5.55 13.03
N ARG A 50 15.72 -5.60 12.88
CA ARG A 50 16.69 -5.98 13.95
C ARG A 50 17.78 -4.93 14.21
N GLY A 51 17.78 -3.83 13.46
CA GLY A 51 18.76 -2.75 13.62
C GLY A 51 18.56 -1.97 14.93
N LYS A 52 19.57 -1.21 15.34
CA LYS A 52 19.48 -0.33 16.53
C LYS A 52 18.92 1.05 16.17
N GLU A 53 19.02 1.42 14.90
CA GLU A 53 18.62 2.71 14.33
C GLU A 53 17.12 2.69 14.01
N THR A 54 16.29 2.96 15.02
CA THR A 54 14.83 2.83 14.92
C THR A 54 14.19 3.75 13.87
N GLN A 55 14.84 4.85 13.49
CA GLN A 55 14.38 5.75 12.43
C GLN A 55 14.13 5.04 11.09
N TYR A 56 14.91 4.01 10.75
CA TYR A 56 14.71 3.25 9.51
C TYR A 56 13.54 2.28 9.63
N ARG A 57 13.34 1.66 10.80
CA ARG A 57 12.13 0.86 11.07
C ARG A 57 10.88 1.73 10.97
N ASP A 58 10.94 2.94 11.52
CA ASP A 58 9.81 3.86 11.56
C ASP A 58 9.50 4.39 10.15
N LEU A 59 10.52 4.65 9.32
CA LEU A 59 10.34 4.92 7.89
C LEU A 59 9.63 3.76 7.17
N LEU A 60 10.13 2.53 7.30
CA LEU A 60 9.53 1.34 6.68
C LEU A 60 8.08 1.15 7.12
N ARG A 61 7.81 1.35 8.42
CA ARG A 61 6.47 1.23 8.98
C ARG A 61 5.54 2.35 8.49
N GLY A 62 6.07 3.57 8.31
CA GLY A 62 5.34 4.70 7.74
C GLY A 62 4.93 4.42 6.30
N VAL A 63 5.87 3.97 5.46
CA VAL A 63 5.56 3.61 4.06
C VAL A 63 4.57 2.46 4.01
N PHE A 64 4.74 1.40 4.81
CA PHE A 64 3.74 0.32 4.91
C PHE A 64 2.32 0.84 5.17
N LEU A 65 2.15 1.80 6.10
CA LEU A 65 0.83 2.38 6.39
C LEU A 65 0.24 3.14 5.20
N GLU A 66 1.08 3.83 4.42
CA GLU A 66 0.68 4.50 3.20
C GLU A 66 0.23 3.50 2.13
N GLU A 67 0.97 2.40 1.93
CA GLU A 67 0.62 1.38 0.93
C GLU A 67 -0.71 0.66 1.24
N ILE A 68 -1.13 0.58 2.51
CA ILE A 68 -2.48 0.07 2.86
C ILE A 68 -3.58 0.94 2.24
N ALA A 69 -3.33 2.24 2.06
CA ALA A 69 -4.30 3.15 1.45
C ALA A 69 -4.22 3.19 -0.08
N HIS A 70 -3.15 2.66 -0.67
CA HIS A 70 -3.01 2.50 -2.12
C HIS A 70 -3.74 1.25 -2.64
N VAL A 71 -3.80 0.19 -1.83
CA VAL A 71 -4.58 -1.04 -2.08
C VAL A 71 -6.08 -0.79 -1.92
#